data_AF-A0A7C3CM75-F1
#
_entry.id   AF-A0A7C3CM75-F1
#
_cell.length_a   1.000
_cell.length_b   1.000
_cell.length_c   1.000
_cell.angle_alpha   90.00
_cell.angle_beta   90.00
_cell.angle_gamma   90.00
#
_symmetry.space_group_name_H-M   'P 1'
#
loop_
_entity.id
_entity.type
_entity.pdbx_description
1 polymer ?
#
loop_
_entity_poly.entity_id
_entity_poly.type
_entity_poly.pdbx_seq_one_letter_code
_entity_poly.pdbx_strand_id
1 'polypeptide(L)'
;MTTRRKVLMEIDLSETRAGAWTLGVLALLVALVVLGALGRTLTPHDGRVLTWSEWQVLKEERLYRRELGQLQQAVDALAAFYEAGEKDPIRGQYVASQVRRMLKDQQVAVLESRRQAVLQAANAVEKWSLGVLSDADVRTALERAARAAK
;
A
#
# COMPACT_ATOMS: atom_id res chain seq x y z
N MET A 1 27.00 28.17 -64.92
CA MET A 1 25.57 27.96 -64.61
C MET A 1 25.41 26.56 -64.05
N THR A 2 25.28 26.43 -62.73
CA THR A 2 25.27 25.15 -62.01
C THR A 2 23.94 25.04 -61.29
N THR A 3 23.03 24.23 -61.84
CA THR A 3 21.68 24.02 -61.31
C THR A 3 21.74 23.03 -60.15
N ARG A 4 21.63 23.50 -58.89
CA ARG A 4 21.43 22.64 -57.72
C ARG A 4 20.04 22.00 -57.81
N ARG A 5 19.96 20.70 -58.14
CA ARG A 5 18.75 19.90 -57.88
C ARG A 5 18.57 19.76 -56.37
N LYS A 6 17.51 20.36 -55.82
CA LYS A 6 16.98 19.99 -54.50
C LYS A 6 16.29 18.63 -54.68
N VAL A 7 16.81 17.60 -54.01
CA VAL A 7 16.09 16.33 -53.84
C VAL A 7 15.09 16.57 -52.72
N LEU A 8 13.81 16.68 -53.06
CA LEU A 8 12.71 16.60 -52.10
C LEU A 8 12.52 15.11 -51.77
N MET A 9 12.78 14.76 -50.52
CA MET A 9 12.47 13.44 -49.98
C MET A 9 10.96 13.40 -49.75
N GLU A 10 10.21 12.90 -50.73
CA GLU A 10 8.82 12.48 -50.52
C GLU A 10 8.85 11.26 -49.58
N ILE A 11 8.35 11.45 -48.36
CA ILE A 11 8.02 10.34 -47.47
C ILE A 11 6.68 9.81 -47.94
N ASP A 12 6.71 8.71 -48.69
CA ASP A 12 5.52 7.99 -49.09
C ASP A 12 4.86 7.40 -47.83
N LEU A 13 3.75 8.02 -47.41
CA LEU A 13 2.98 7.66 -46.21
C LEU A 13 1.92 6.57 -46.51
N SER A 14 1.91 5.98 -47.71
CA SER A 14 0.93 4.97 -48.09
C SER A 14 1.24 3.58 -47.50
N GLU A 15 2.51 3.23 -47.28
CA GLU A 15 2.92 1.96 -46.65
C GLU A 15 2.73 1.94 -45.12
N THR A 16 2.80 3.09 -44.46
CA THR A 16 2.69 3.19 -42.99
C THR A 16 1.27 2.96 -42.49
N ARG A 17 0.25 3.18 -43.33
CA ARG A 17 -1.17 3.00 -42.95
C ARG A 17 -1.54 1.53 -42.77
N ALA A 18 -0.99 0.64 -43.61
CA ALA A 18 -1.19 -0.81 -43.49
C ALA A 18 -0.42 -1.40 -42.30
N GLY A 19 0.82 -0.93 -42.07
CA GLY A 19 1.60 -1.26 -40.87
C GLY A 19 0.95 -0.78 -39.58
N ALA A 20 0.40 0.43 -39.57
CA ALA A 20 -0.31 0.97 -38.40
C ALA A 20 -1.62 0.23 -38.10
N TRP A 21 -2.37 -0.17 -39.14
CA TRP A 21 -3.59 -0.95 -38.95
C TRP A 21 -3.31 -2.35 -38.38
N THR A 22 -2.30 -3.05 -38.91
CA THR A 22 -1.91 -4.37 -38.41
C THR A 22 -1.38 -4.31 -36.98
N LEU A 23 -0.58 -3.29 -36.64
CA LEU A 23 -0.15 -3.05 -35.26
C LEU A 23 -1.32 -2.71 -34.33
N GLY A 24 -2.30 -1.93 -34.79
CA GLY A 24 -3.52 -1.63 -34.03
C GLY A 24 -4.36 -2.87 -33.72
N VAL A 25 -4.54 -3.76 -34.71
CA VAL A 25 -5.24 -5.04 -34.53
C VAL A 25 -4.47 -5.97 -33.59
N LEU A 26 -3.13 -6.03 -33.72
CA LEU A 26 -2.30 -6.83 -32.83
C LEU A 26 -2.35 -6.32 -31.39
N ALA A 27 -2.26 -5.01 -31.18
CA ALA A 27 -2.39 -4.40 -29.86
C ALA A 27 -3.77 -4.67 -29.24
N LEU A 28 -4.84 -4.63 -30.04
CA LEU A 28 -6.19 -4.98 -29.59
C LEU A 28 -6.29 -6.46 -29.17
N LEU A 29 -5.72 -7.37 -29.96
CA LEU A 29 -5.70 -8.80 -29.62
C LEU A 29 -4.92 -9.06 -28.33
N VAL A 30 -3.75 -8.43 -28.17
CA VAL A 30 -2.96 -8.51 -26.94
C VAL A 30 -3.75 -7.96 -25.76
N ALA A 31 -4.41 -6.81 -25.91
CA ALA A 31 -5.26 -6.24 -24.87
C ALA A 31 -6.41 -7.19 -24.48
N LEU A 32 -7.05 -7.86 -25.45
CA LEU A 32 -8.11 -8.84 -25.20
C LEU A 32 -7.60 -10.08 -24.47
N VAL A 33 -6.43 -10.60 -24.84
CA VAL A 33 -5.80 -11.74 -24.15
C VAL A 33 -5.43 -11.37 -22.71
N VAL A 34 -4.88 -10.17 -22.50
CA VAL A 34 -4.56 -9.65 -21.16
C VAL A 34 -5.84 -9.48 -20.33
N LEU A 35 -6.92 -8.92 -20.90
CA LEU A 35 -8.21 -8.80 -20.21
C LEU A 35 -8.79 -10.19 -19.84
N GLY A 36 -8.72 -11.16 -20.74
CA GLY A 36 -9.22 -12.52 -20.50
C GLY A 36 -8.39 -13.25 -19.43
N ALA A 37 -7.08 -13.06 -19.41
CA ALA A 37 -6.20 -13.60 -18.39
C ALA A 37 -6.45 -12.95 -17.01
N LEU A 38 -6.60 -11.63 -16.95
CA LEU A 38 -7.01 -10.91 -15.74
C LEU A 38 -8.37 -11.39 -15.24
N GLY A 39 -9.32 -11.60 -16.15
CA GLY A 39 -10.63 -12.19 -15.84
C GLY A 39 -10.50 -13.55 -15.14
N ARG A 40 -9.64 -14.45 -15.64
CA ARG A 40 -9.43 -15.76 -14.99
C ARG A 40 -8.85 -15.67 -13.58
N THR A 41 -7.92 -14.75 -13.32
CA THR A 41 -7.35 -14.59 -11.97
C THR A 41 -8.35 -13.99 -10.97
N LEU A 42 -9.38 -13.30 -11.46
CA LEU A 42 -10.36 -12.59 -10.66
C LEU A 42 -11.70 -13.35 -10.54
N THR A 43 -11.95 -14.36 -11.36
CA THR A 43 -13.19 -15.14 -11.34
C THR A 43 -13.03 -16.32 -10.36
N PRO A 44 -13.89 -16.45 -9.32
CA PRO A 44 -13.85 -17.59 -8.41
C PRO A 44 -14.12 -18.92 -9.14
N HIS A 45 -13.72 -20.04 -8.52
CA HIS A 45 -13.77 -21.42 -9.04
C HIS A 45 -15.16 -21.90 -9.55
N ASP A 46 -16.23 -21.17 -9.25
CA ASP A 46 -17.62 -21.52 -9.57
C ASP A 46 -18.09 -20.96 -10.93
N GLY A 47 -17.22 -20.28 -11.70
CA GLY A 47 -17.52 -19.80 -13.05
C GLY A 47 -18.50 -18.61 -13.12
N ARG A 48 -18.84 -18.03 -11.97
CA ARG A 48 -19.77 -16.88 -11.85
C ARG A 48 -18.99 -15.58 -11.85
N VAL A 49 -19.44 -14.61 -12.63
CA VAL A 49 -18.90 -13.24 -12.58
C VAL A 49 -19.28 -12.63 -11.24
N LEU A 50 -18.27 -12.21 -10.46
CA LEU A 50 -18.49 -11.49 -9.20
C LEU A 50 -19.41 -10.29 -9.45
N THR A 51 -20.51 -10.24 -8.71
CA THR A 51 -21.38 -9.07 -8.68
C THR A 51 -20.64 -7.87 -8.12
N TRP A 52 -21.07 -6.66 -8.48
CA TRP A 52 -20.45 -5.42 -8.01
C TRP A 52 -20.40 -5.34 -6.47
N SER A 53 -21.43 -5.85 -5.79
CA SER A 53 -21.48 -5.95 -4.32
C SER A 53 -20.42 -6.89 -3.75
N GLU A 54 -20.21 -8.07 -4.35
CA GLU A 54 -19.19 -9.01 -3.87
C GLU A 54 -17.77 -8.44 -4.07
N TRP A 55 -17.58 -7.69 -5.16
CA TRP A 55 -16.33 -6.95 -5.39
C TRP A 55 -16.06 -5.89 -4.33
N GLN A 56 -17.08 -5.15 -3.90
CA GLN A 56 -16.95 -4.17 -2.83
C GLN A 56 -16.58 -4.85 -1.50
N VAL A 57 -17.25 -5.94 -1.15
CA VAL A 57 -16.96 -6.71 0.07
C VAL A 57 -15.52 -7.22 0.07
N LEU A 58 -15.06 -7.83 -1.03
CA LEU A 58 -13.67 -8.31 -1.12
C LEU A 58 -12.65 -7.18 -1.02
N LYS A 59 -12.96 -6.01 -1.58
CA LYS A 59 -12.09 -4.83 -1.48
C LYS A 59 -12.01 -4.33 -0.04
N GLU A 60 -13.13 -4.23 0.65
CA GLU A 60 -13.19 -3.83 2.06
C GLU A 60 -12.48 -4.84 2.96
N GLU A 61 -12.66 -6.14 2.72
CA GLU A 61 -11.97 -7.18 3.47
C GLU A 61 -10.45 -7.11 3.29
N ARG A 62 -9.97 -6.88 2.06
CA ARG A 62 -8.54 -6.68 1.79
C ARG A 62 -7.99 -5.46 2.50
N LEU A 63 -8.72 -4.34 2.50
CA LEU A 63 -8.34 -3.13 3.23
C LEU A 63 -8.28 -3.38 4.73
N TYR A 64 -9.30 -4.05 5.28
CA TYR A 64 -9.36 -4.43 6.69
C TYR A 64 -8.16 -5.29 7.10
N ARG A 65 -7.88 -6.37 6.37
CA ARG A 65 -6.75 -7.28 6.69
C ARG A 65 -5.40 -6.57 6.58
N ARG A 66 -5.24 -5.71 5.56
CA ARG A 66 -4.01 -4.93 5.38
C ARG A 66 -3.79 -4.00 6.56
N GLU A 67 -4.82 -3.25 6.94
CA GLU A 67 -4.72 -2.31 8.05
C GLU A 67 -4.47 -3.02 9.39
N LEU A 68 -5.14 -4.15 9.62
CA LEU A 68 -4.91 -4.97 10.82
C LEU A 68 -3.45 -5.45 10.90
N GLY A 69 -2.88 -5.91 9.78
CA GLY A 69 -1.47 -6.30 9.72
C GLY A 69 -0.51 -5.15 10.01
N GLN A 70 -0.84 -3.92 9.56
CA GLN A 70 -0.04 -2.74 9.87
C GLN A 70 -0.14 -2.33 11.35
N LEU A 71 -1.30 -2.50 11.98
CA LEU A 71 -1.45 -2.28 13.42
C LEU A 71 -0.59 -3.27 14.23
N GLN A 72 -0.58 -4.54 13.84
CA GLN A 72 0.28 -5.55 14.46
C GLN A 72 1.76 -5.21 14.30
N GLN A 73 2.17 -4.90 13.07
CA GLN A 73 3.55 -4.50 12.78
C GLN A 73 3.98 -3.25 13.56
N ALA A 74 3.08 -2.28 13.76
CA ALA A 74 3.36 -1.10 14.56
C ALA A 74 3.62 -1.45 16.03
N VAL A 75 2.79 -2.32 16.61
CA VAL A 75 2.94 -2.77 17.99
C VAL A 75 4.25 -3.54 18.15
N ASP A 76 4.56 -4.45 17.21
CA ASP A 76 5.78 -5.24 17.25
C ASP A 76 7.02 -4.36 17.17
N ALA A 77 7.01 -3.32 16.32
CA ALA A 77 8.12 -2.37 16.23
C ALA A 77 8.33 -1.58 17.53
N LEU A 78 7.24 -1.16 18.19
CA LEU A 78 7.30 -0.45 19.47
C LEU A 78 7.77 -1.37 20.60
N ALA A 79 7.27 -2.61 20.62
CA ALA A 79 7.65 -3.62 21.60
C ALA A 79 9.13 -3.99 21.44
N ALA A 80 9.60 -4.24 20.22
CA ALA A 80 11.00 -4.55 19.94
C ALA A 80 11.95 -3.43 20.39
N PHE A 81 11.57 -2.16 20.19
CA PHE A 81 12.34 -1.03 20.69
C PHE A 81 12.35 -0.98 22.23
N TYR A 82 11.21 -1.20 22.88
CA TYR A 82 11.11 -1.22 24.34
C TYR A 82 11.91 -2.39 24.96
N GLU A 83 11.84 -3.57 24.35
CA GLU A 83 12.54 -4.79 24.79
C GLU A 83 14.06 -4.70 24.64
N ALA A 84 14.55 -3.89 23.69
CA ALA A 84 15.98 -3.59 23.59
C ALA A 84 16.53 -2.90 24.87
N GLY A 85 15.66 -2.32 25.71
CA GLY A 85 15.99 -1.83 27.05
C GLY A 85 16.78 -0.51 27.08
N GLU A 86 17.24 -0.01 25.94
CA GLU A 86 18.00 1.23 25.84
C GLU A 86 17.08 2.44 25.65
N LYS A 87 17.10 3.36 26.63
CA LYS A 87 16.39 4.64 26.55
C LYS A 87 17.18 5.61 25.65
N ASP A 88 17.02 5.44 24.34
CA ASP A 88 17.55 6.35 23.31
C ASP A 88 16.43 7.28 22.81
N PRO A 89 16.48 8.60 23.16
CA PRO A 89 15.48 9.57 22.73
C PRO A 89 15.32 9.70 21.22
N ILE A 90 16.43 9.62 20.47
CA ILE A 90 16.43 9.82 19.01
C ILE A 90 15.77 8.60 18.37
N ARG A 91 16.16 7.39 18.78
CA ARG A 91 15.54 6.17 18.29
C ARG A 91 14.07 6.08 18.70
N GLY A 92 13.72 6.43 19.93
CA GLY A 92 12.34 6.41 20.42
C GLY A 92 11.42 7.34 19.61
N GLN A 93 11.87 8.58 19.37
CA GLN A 93 11.16 9.52 18.49
C GLN A 93 11.05 8.99 17.05
N TYR A 94 12.14 8.42 16.51
CA TYR A 94 12.14 7.86 15.16
C TYR A 94 11.10 6.73 15.02
N VAL A 95 11.12 5.74 15.92
CA VAL A 95 10.18 4.61 15.89
C VAL A 95 8.74 5.10 16.06
N ALA A 96 8.48 5.99 17.02
CA ALA A 96 7.15 6.57 17.21
C ALA A 96 6.66 7.33 15.96
N SER A 97 7.53 8.11 15.31
CA SER A 97 7.21 8.83 14.08
C SER A 97 6.92 7.89 12.90
N GLN A 98 7.62 6.76 12.80
CA GLN A 98 7.39 5.77 11.76
C GLN A 98 6.02 5.12 11.94
N VAL A 99 5.66 4.75 13.16
CA VAL A 99 4.33 4.22 13.48
C VAL A 99 3.24 5.23 13.14
N ARG A 100 3.37 6.49 13.55
CA ARG A 100 2.40 7.55 13.22
C ARG A 100 2.24 7.73 11.72
N ARG A 101 3.32 7.68 10.95
CA ARG A 101 3.28 7.75 9.48
C ARG A 101 2.59 6.55 8.86
N MET A 102 2.90 5.34 9.33
CA MET A 102 2.27 4.11 8.85
C MET A 102 0.76 4.11 9.07
N LEU A 103 0.29 4.70 10.17
CA LEU A 103 -1.12 4.76 10.54
C LEU A 103 -1.88 6.00 9.99
N LYS A 104 -1.19 6.92 9.30
CA LYS A 104 -1.79 8.19 8.86
C LYS A 104 -2.87 8.03 7.79
N ASP A 105 -2.63 7.13 6.82
CA ASP A 105 -3.47 7.02 5.62
C ASP A 105 -4.52 5.89 5.72
N GLN A 106 -4.81 5.44 6.95
CA GLN A 106 -5.75 4.35 7.20
C GLN A 106 -7.21 4.83 7.11
N GLN A 107 -8.07 3.95 6.58
CA GLN A 107 -9.41 4.34 6.15
C GLN A 107 -10.53 3.52 6.80
N VAL A 108 -10.21 2.41 7.48
CA VAL A 108 -11.24 1.50 7.99
C VAL A 108 -11.77 2.05 9.31
N ALA A 109 -13.02 2.51 9.32
CA ALA A 109 -13.64 3.17 10.48
C ALA A 109 -13.72 2.25 11.72
N VAL A 110 -14.01 0.95 11.54
CA VAL A 110 -14.11 0.00 12.67
C VAL A 110 -12.77 -0.22 13.39
N LEU A 111 -11.65 0.11 12.75
CA LEU A 111 -10.30 -0.02 13.33
C LEU A 111 -9.81 1.27 14.00
N GLU A 112 -10.58 2.37 13.98
CA GLU A 112 -10.15 3.67 14.54
C GLU A 112 -9.78 3.57 16.02
N SER A 113 -10.60 2.92 16.85
CA SER A 113 -10.30 2.73 18.27
C SER A 113 -8.98 1.96 18.48
N ARG A 114 -8.68 0.99 17.61
CA ARG A 114 -7.44 0.21 17.66
C ARG A 114 -6.24 1.07 17.22
N ARG A 115 -6.39 1.89 16.17
CA ARG A 115 -5.38 2.88 15.77
C ARG A 115 -5.03 3.82 16.92
N GLN A 116 -6.03 4.35 17.61
CA GLN A 116 -5.82 5.24 18.76
C GLN A 116 -5.03 4.56 19.88
N ALA A 117 -5.32 3.29 20.19
CA ALA A 117 -4.55 2.54 21.18
C ALA A 117 -3.06 2.40 20.79
N VAL A 118 -2.77 2.11 19.51
CA VAL A 118 -1.39 2.01 19.01
C VAL A 118 -0.69 3.37 19.00
N LEU A 119 -1.39 4.44 18.61
CA LEU A 119 -0.85 5.81 18.67
C LEU A 119 -0.55 6.25 20.10
N GLN A 120 -1.39 5.87 21.07
CA GLN A 120 -1.11 6.11 22.49
C GLN A 120 0.14 5.35 22.95
N ALA A 121 0.32 4.10 22.51
CA ALA A 121 1.54 3.35 22.80
C ALA A 121 2.79 4.00 22.17
N ALA A 122 2.71 4.48 20.94
CA ALA A 122 3.80 5.22 20.30
C ALA A 122 4.19 6.48 21.10
N ASN A 123 3.20 7.24 21.58
CA ASN A 123 3.43 8.40 22.44
C ASN A 123 4.05 8.02 23.79
N ALA A 124 3.64 6.89 24.37
CA ALA A 124 4.19 6.40 25.63
C ALA A 124 5.67 5.99 25.48
N VAL A 125 6.00 5.25 24.42
CA VAL A 125 7.37 4.85 24.10
C VAL A 125 8.28 6.05 23.87
N GLU A 126 7.81 7.06 23.12
CA GLU A 126 8.56 8.30 22.91
C GLU A 126 8.86 9.00 24.24
N LYS A 127 7.84 9.20 25.08
CA LYS A 127 8.02 9.84 26.39
C LYS A 127 8.90 9.04 27.35
N TRP A 128 8.86 7.71 27.28
CA TRP A 128 9.76 6.85 28.05
C TRP A 128 11.21 6.91 27.58
N SER A 129 11.43 6.98 26.27
CA SER A 129 12.77 7.19 25.71
C SER A 129 13.38 8.53 26.16
N LEU A 130 12.53 9.52 26.43
CA LEU A 130 12.90 10.80 27.03
C LEU A 130 13.07 10.76 28.56
N GLY A 131 12.82 9.62 29.21
CA GLY A 131 12.86 9.48 30.67
C GLY A 131 11.67 10.12 31.41
N VAL A 132 10.62 10.53 30.70
CA VAL A 132 9.43 11.20 31.28
C VAL A 132 8.43 10.21 31.87
N LEU A 133 8.31 9.02 31.27
CA LEU A 133 7.36 7.97 31.66
C LEU A 133 8.06 6.79 32.32
N SER A 134 7.37 6.14 33.26
CA SER A 134 7.89 4.94 33.93
C SER A 134 7.78 3.71 33.03
N ASP A 135 8.59 2.70 33.32
CA ASP A 135 8.54 1.40 32.63
C ASP A 135 7.17 0.71 32.76
N ALA A 136 6.48 0.88 33.89
CA ALA A 136 5.16 0.30 34.12
C ALA A 136 4.08 0.94 33.21
N ASP A 137 4.14 2.26 33.03
CA ASP A 137 3.15 2.98 32.22
C ASP A 137 3.25 2.63 30.73
N VAL A 138 4.49 2.50 30.23
CA VAL A 138 4.76 2.13 28.83
C VAL A 138 4.35 0.70 28.57
N ARG A 139 4.70 -0.22 29.48
CA ARG A 139 4.27 -1.61 29.39
C ARG A 139 2.76 -1.71 29.34
N THR A 140 2.05 -0.98 30.20
CA THR A 140 0.59 -0.93 30.20
C THR A 140 0.02 -0.37 28.89
N ALA A 141 0.67 0.62 28.29
CA ALA A 141 0.27 1.16 26.99
C ALA A 141 0.50 0.16 25.84
N LEU A 142 1.67 -0.52 25.83
CA LEU A 142 2.01 -1.56 24.86
C LEU A 142 1.08 -2.77 24.97
N GLU A 143 0.74 -3.23 26.16
CA GLU A 143 -0.20 -4.33 26.38
C GLU A 143 -1.61 -3.99 25.87
N ARG A 144 -2.08 -2.75 26.11
CA ARG A 144 -3.37 -2.28 25.57
C ARG A 144 -3.35 -2.26 24.04
N ALA A 145 -2.28 -1.76 23.44
CA ALA A 145 -2.12 -1.75 22.00
C ALA A 145 -2.04 -3.17 21.41
N ALA A 146 -1.30 -4.07 22.04
CA ALA A 146 -1.20 -5.47 21.64
C ALA A 146 -2.54 -6.21 21.71
N ARG A 147 -3.36 -5.94 22.73
CA ARG A 147 -4.73 -6.49 22.81
C ARG A 147 -5.64 -5.91 21.74
N ALA A 148 -5.49 -4.64 21.39
CA ALA A 148 -6.28 -3.99 20.34
C ALA A 148 -5.87 -4.43 18.92
N ALA A 149 -4.61 -4.83 18.72
CA ALA A 149 -4.09 -5.28 17.42
C ALA A 149 -4.37 -6.77 17.12
N LYS A 150 -4.85 -7.55 18.09
CA LYS A 150 -5.33 -8.93 17.90
C LYS A 150 -6.75 -8.96 17.34
#